data_AF-A0A7Y5HBE1-F1
#
_entry.id   AF-A0A7Y5HBE1-F1
#
_cell.length_a   1.000
_cell.length_b   1.000
_cell.length_c   1.000
_cell.angle_alpha   90.00
_cell.angle_beta   90.00
_cell.angle_gamma   90.00
#
_symmetry.space_group_name_H-M   'P 1'
#
loop_
_entity.id
_entity.type
_entity.pdbx_description
1 polymer ?
#
loop_
_entity_poly.entity_id
_entity_poly.type
_entity_poly.pdbx_seq_one_letter_code
_entity_poly.pdbx_strand_id
1 'polypeptide(L)'
;MRTVTFADPDLIEWMNGAFVLLWSDARPIDEQVAEPGEIQPVYTPEELAAYPDGGGGRNLRTVFVRPDGSYLHGLHGWWPAALFREECDRALRLLAIPEPGDAEARQLADLDGLDAEAARLRRDQPAEFRKPVGQSPVARRAAALELLAREARTLREETRGSTLETMLESFREENSGREFK
;
A
#
# COMPACT_ATOMS: atom_id res chain seq x y z
N MET A 1 -21.75 -2.26 -3.62
CA MET A 1 -20.63 -3.05 -4.16
C MET A 1 -19.51 -2.07 -4.41
N ARG A 2 -18.45 -2.08 -3.59
CA ARG A 2 -17.36 -1.09 -3.66
C ARG A 2 -16.35 -1.56 -4.69
N THR A 3 -15.88 -0.64 -5.54
CA THR A 3 -14.88 -0.90 -6.58
C THR A 3 -13.59 -1.33 -5.89
N VAL A 4 -13.35 -2.63 -5.92
CA VAL A 4 -12.12 -3.30 -5.54
C VAL A 4 -11.00 -2.74 -6.44
N THR A 5 -9.79 -2.51 -5.93
CA THR A 5 -8.66 -1.89 -6.65
C THR A 5 -8.50 -2.39 -8.10
N PHE A 6 -8.77 -3.68 -8.34
CA PHE A 6 -8.65 -4.33 -9.65
C PHE A 6 -9.99 -4.70 -10.30
N ALA A 7 -11.09 -4.06 -9.91
CA ALA A 7 -12.38 -4.21 -10.56
C ALA A 7 -12.62 -3.15 -11.65
N ASP A 8 -11.71 -2.18 -11.78
CA ASP A 8 -11.76 -1.11 -12.79
C ASP A 8 -10.92 -1.53 -14.01
N PRO A 9 -11.55 -1.82 -15.18
CA PRO A 9 -10.84 -2.25 -16.38
C PRO A 9 -9.89 -1.18 -16.92
N ASP A 10 -10.25 0.10 -16.81
CA ASP A 10 -9.44 1.20 -17.34
C ASP A 10 -8.15 1.34 -16.52
N LEU A 11 -8.25 1.14 -15.20
CA LEU A 11 -7.08 1.08 -14.33
C LEU A 11 -6.18 -0.10 -14.68
N ILE A 12 -6.75 -1.29 -14.91
CA ILE A 12 -5.96 -2.48 -15.28
C ILE A 12 -5.24 -2.27 -16.61
N GLU A 13 -5.93 -1.76 -17.63
CA GLU A 13 -5.33 -1.48 -18.94
C GLU A 13 -4.18 -0.48 -18.80
N TRP A 14 -4.39 0.60 -18.05
CA TRP A 14 -3.35 1.58 -17.77
C TRP A 14 -2.16 0.96 -17.03
N MET A 15 -2.41 0.14 -16.00
CA MET A 15 -1.36 -0.51 -15.22
C MET A 15 -0.52 -1.46 -16.07
N ASN A 16 -1.14 -2.24 -16.96
CA ASN A 16 -0.43 -3.13 -17.88
C ASN A 16 0.47 -2.37 -18.86
N GLY A 17 0.12 -1.13 -19.19
CA GLY A 17 0.96 -0.25 -20.01
C GLY A 17 2.12 0.39 -19.23
N ALA A 18 1.98 0.56 -17.92
CA ALA A 18 2.94 1.26 -17.07
C ALA A 18 3.88 0.35 -16.28
N PHE A 19 3.45 -0.87 -15.94
CA PHE A 19 4.16 -1.80 -15.06
C PHE A 19 4.14 -3.22 -15.60
N VAL A 20 5.16 -4.00 -15.24
CA VAL A 20 5.09 -5.46 -15.29
C VAL A 20 4.39 -5.94 -14.03
N LEU A 21 3.16 -6.44 -14.16
CA LEU A 21 2.37 -6.91 -13.02
C LEU A 21 2.66 -8.37 -12.73
N LEU A 22 3.03 -8.65 -11.47
CA LEU A 22 3.18 -10.00 -10.95
C LEU A 22 2.13 -10.22 -9.86
N TRP A 23 1.40 -11.31 -9.97
CA TRP A 23 0.50 -11.79 -8.93
C TRP A 23 1.12 -12.99 -8.24
N SER A 24 1.27 -12.89 -6.93
CA SER A 24 1.62 -14.01 -6.07
C SER A 24 0.55 -14.11 -5.00
N ASP A 25 -0.03 -15.30 -4.86
CA ASP A 25 -0.71 -15.65 -3.62
C ASP A 25 0.40 -15.77 -2.58
N ALA A 26 0.62 -14.69 -1.83
CA ALA A 26 1.47 -14.71 -0.65
C ALA A 26 0.83 -15.71 0.32
N ARG A 27 1.19 -17.00 0.19
CA ARG A 27 0.96 -17.98 1.23
C ARG A 27 1.60 -17.41 2.49
N PRO A 28 0.95 -17.55 3.65
CA PRO A 28 1.41 -16.89 4.86
C PRO A 28 2.87 -17.26 5.05
N ILE A 29 3.73 -16.24 5.20
CA ILE A 29 4.99 -16.38 5.92
C ILE A 29 4.65 -17.22 7.15
N ASP A 30 5.26 -18.39 7.23
CA ASP A 30 4.88 -19.53 8.06
C ASP A 30 4.11 -19.17 9.34
N GLU A 31 2.95 -19.81 9.55
CA GLU A 31 2.42 -20.06 10.89
C GLU A 31 2.43 -18.89 11.89
N GLN A 32 2.01 -17.69 11.48
CA GLN A 32 1.18 -16.90 12.38
C GLN A 32 -0.26 -17.31 12.14
N VAL A 33 -0.62 -18.46 12.74
CA VAL A 33 -1.97 -18.66 13.24
C VAL A 33 -2.23 -17.40 14.06
N ALA A 34 -2.92 -16.43 13.46
CA ALA A 34 -3.48 -15.31 14.21
C ALA A 34 -4.13 -15.97 15.43
N GLU A 35 -3.62 -15.68 16.63
CA GLU A 35 -4.22 -16.28 17.82
C GLU A 35 -5.73 -16.00 17.76
N PRO A 36 -6.61 -16.87 18.31
CA PRO A 36 -8.04 -16.57 18.37
C PRO A 36 -8.26 -15.25 19.14
N GLY A 37 -8.25 -14.12 18.42
CA GLY A 37 -8.10 -12.77 18.99
C GLY A 37 -7.30 -11.78 18.10
N GLU A 38 -6.43 -12.26 17.22
CA GLU A 38 -5.71 -11.49 16.19
C GLU A 38 -6.40 -11.54 14.82
N ILE A 39 -7.57 -12.18 14.76
CA ILE A 39 -8.53 -11.97 13.68
C ILE A 39 -8.76 -10.46 13.64
N GLN A 40 -8.45 -9.84 12.50
CA GLN A 40 -8.77 -8.45 12.17
C GLN A 40 -10.01 -8.00 12.95
N PRO A 41 -9.98 -6.85 13.65
CA PRO A 41 -11.18 -6.34 14.28
C PRO A 41 -12.32 -6.47 13.27
N VAL A 42 -13.37 -7.20 13.63
CA VAL A 42 -14.53 -7.34 12.75
C VAL A 42 -15.18 -5.97 12.73
N TYR A 43 -14.73 -5.14 11.79
CA TYR A 43 -15.25 -3.81 11.60
C TYR A 43 -16.71 -3.94 11.19
N THR A 44 -17.57 -3.25 11.92
CA THR A 44 -18.97 -3.07 11.53
C THR A 44 -19.04 -2.46 10.12
N PRO A 45 -20.12 -2.71 9.35
CA PRO A 45 -20.33 -2.04 8.07
C PRO A 45 -20.22 -0.51 8.15
N GLU A 46 -20.60 0.10 9.28
CA GLU A 46 -20.40 1.53 9.55
C GLU A 46 -18.92 1.92 9.73
N GLU A 47 -18.11 1.10 10.38
CA GLU A 47 -16.66 1.34 10.54
C GLU A 47 -15.91 1.12 9.22
N LEU A 48 -16.25 0.09 8.44
CA LEU A 48 -15.74 -0.07 7.08
C LEU A 48 -16.15 1.10 6.18
N ALA A 49 -17.28 1.77 6.45
CA ALA A 49 -17.65 3.01 5.78
C ALA A 49 -16.87 4.24 6.27
N ALA A 50 -16.28 4.18 7.48
CA ALA A 50 -15.42 5.22 8.02
C ALA A 50 -13.98 5.19 7.49
N TYR A 51 -13.52 4.03 6.99
CA TYR A 51 -12.20 3.82 6.37
C TYR A 51 -12.35 3.50 4.87
N PRO A 52 -12.67 4.47 4.00
CA PRO A 52 -12.95 4.21 2.59
C PRO A 52 -11.71 3.83 1.76
N ASP A 53 -10.51 4.18 2.22
CA ASP A 53 -9.27 4.08 1.44
C ASP A 53 -8.24 3.24 2.21
N GLY A 54 -7.70 2.19 1.59
CA GLY A 54 -6.75 1.24 2.23
C GLY A 54 -7.38 0.31 3.29
N GLY A 55 -8.68 0.46 3.57
CA GLY A 55 -9.44 -0.35 4.52
C GLY A 55 -9.99 -1.63 3.90
N GLY A 56 -9.62 -2.79 4.45
CA GLY A 56 -10.21 -4.08 4.05
C GLY A 56 -9.32 -5.32 4.21
N GLY A 57 -8.19 -5.20 4.91
CA GLY A 57 -7.38 -6.33 5.36
C GLY A 57 -5.93 -6.30 4.85
N ARG A 58 -5.03 -6.95 5.59
CA ARG A 58 -3.62 -7.19 5.21
C ARG A 58 -3.47 -8.25 4.10
N ASN A 59 -4.58 -8.66 3.50
CA ASN A 59 -4.65 -9.75 2.52
C ASN A 59 -4.28 -9.32 1.10
N LEU A 60 -4.27 -8.02 0.82
CA LEU A 60 -3.71 -7.47 -0.41
C LEU A 60 -2.51 -6.59 -0.06
N ARG A 61 -1.39 -6.85 -0.74
CA ARG A 61 -0.18 -6.04 -0.68
C ARG A 61 0.23 -5.71 -2.12
N THR A 62 0.42 -4.43 -2.40
CA THR A 62 1.01 -3.97 -3.65
C THR A 62 2.38 -3.42 -3.32
N VAL A 63 3.42 -3.97 -3.96
CA VAL A 63 4.80 -3.50 -3.81
C VAL A 63 5.29 -3.04 -5.18
N PHE A 64 5.80 -1.82 -5.23
CA PHE A 64 6.45 -1.25 -6.40
C PHE A 64 7.95 -1.41 -6.24
N VAL A 65 8.58 -2.00 -7.26
CA VAL A 65 10.02 -2.30 -7.28
C VAL A 65 10.66 -1.72 -8.54
N ARG A 66 11.94 -1.38 -8.44
CA ARG A 66 12.78 -1.05 -9.61
C ARG A 66 13.12 -2.32 -10.41
N PRO A 67 13.61 -2.17 -11.66
CA PRO A 67 14.12 -3.30 -12.43
C PRO A 67 15.27 -4.07 -11.76
N ASP A 68 16.03 -3.42 -10.87
CA ASP A 68 17.10 -4.04 -10.07
C ASP A 68 16.57 -4.78 -8.82
N GLY A 69 15.25 -4.79 -8.60
CA GLY A 69 14.60 -5.41 -7.45
C GLY A 69 14.53 -4.52 -6.20
N SER A 70 15.12 -3.33 -6.21
CA SER A 70 15.03 -2.45 -5.03
C SER A 70 13.60 -1.91 -4.82
N TYR A 71 13.22 -1.80 -3.56
CA TYR A 71 11.91 -1.29 -3.14
C TYR A 71 11.74 0.21 -3.49
N LEU A 72 10.59 0.56 -4.06
CA LEU A 72 10.22 1.96 -4.34
C LEU A 72 9.06 2.45 -3.48
N HIS A 73 8.00 1.65 -3.37
CA HIS A 73 6.76 2.06 -2.71
C HIS A 73 5.89 0.86 -2.38
N GLY A 74 4.91 1.03 -1.50
CA GLY A 74 4.09 -0.06 -1.03
C GLY A 74 2.74 0.41 -0.52
N LEU A 75 1.71 -0.40 -0.78
CA LEU A 75 0.33 -0.18 -0.35
C LEU A 75 -0.24 -1.46 0.25
N HIS A 76 -0.99 -1.32 1.35
CA HIS A 76 -1.78 -2.41 1.93
C HIS A 76 -3.27 -2.20 1.70
N GLY A 77 -4.00 -3.31 1.54
CA GLY A 77 -5.44 -3.33 1.47
C GLY A 77 -6.01 -2.86 0.13
N TRP A 78 -7.31 -2.55 0.16
CA TRP A 78 -8.08 -2.18 -1.02
C TRP A 78 -8.23 -0.67 -1.12
N TRP A 79 -8.15 -0.15 -2.33
CA TRP A 79 -8.10 1.28 -2.61
C TRP A 79 -9.14 1.65 -3.67
N PRO A 80 -9.78 2.82 -3.58
CA PRO A 80 -10.49 3.37 -4.72
C PRO A 80 -9.54 3.55 -5.90
N ALA A 81 -10.02 3.21 -7.10
CA ALA A 81 -9.21 3.22 -8.32
C ALA A 81 -8.47 4.54 -8.56
N ALA A 82 -9.12 5.68 -8.33
CA ALA A 82 -8.50 6.99 -8.49
C ALA A 82 -7.31 7.22 -7.54
N LEU A 83 -7.45 6.87 -6.26
CA LEU A 83 -6.37 7.01 -5.27
C LEU A 83 -5.26 6.00 -5.52
N PHE A 84 -5.60 4.77 -5.88
CA PHE A 84 -4.60 3.78 -6.25
C PHE A 84 -3.77 4.25 -7.45
N ARG A 85 -4.42 4.85 -8.46
CA ARG A 85 -3.73 5.44 -9.60
C ARG A 85 -2.77 6.56 -9.20
N GLU A 86 -3.18 7.45 -8.28
CA GLU A 86 -2.29 8.50 -7.76
C GLU A 86 -1.04 7.93 -7.09
N GLU A 87 -1.18 6.81 -6.37
CA GLU A 87 -0.05 6.10 -5.76
C GLU A 87 0.83 5.38 -6.80
N CYS A 88 0.24 4.84 -7.87
CA CYS A 88 1.01 4.32 -9.00
C CYS A 88 1.80 5.43 -9.72
N ASP A 89 1.17 6.58 -9.97
CA ASP A 89 1.84 7.75 -10.56
C ASP A 89 2.98 8.24 -9.67
N ARG A 90 2.80 8.17 -8.33
CA ARG A 90 3.88 8.43 -7.38
C ARG A 90 5.02 7.44 -7.53
N ALA A 91 4.74 6.14 -7.64
CA ALA A 91 5.77 5.12 -7.87
C ALA A 91 6.55 5.37 -9.17
N LEU A 92 5.88 5.77 -10.25
CA LEU A 92 6.54 6.15 -11.50
C LEU A 92 7.45 7.39 -11.35
N ARG A 93 7.02 8.40 -10.58
CA ARG A 93 7.87 9.56 -10.27
C ARG A 93 9.11 9.17 -9.46
N LEU A 94 8.99 8.24 -8.52
CA LEU A 94 10.12 7.72 -7.75
C LEU A 94 11.06 6.89 -8.64
N LEU A 95 10.52 6.08 -9.55
CA LEU A 95 11.29 5.31 -10.53
C LEU A 95 12.11 6.20 -11.47
N ALA A 96 11.58 7.37 -11.83
CA ALA A 96 12.27 8.35 -12.68
C ALA A 96 13.50 8.99 -12.02
N ILE A 97 13.71 8.81 -10.72
CA ILE A 97 14.91 9.26 -10.01
C ILE A 97 16.03 8.24 -10.26
N PRO A 98 17.15 8.61 -10.94
CA PRO A 98 18.17 7.66 -11.38
C PRO A 98 18.86 6.94 -10.22
N GLU A 99 19.22 7.69 -9.18
CA GLU A 99 19.94 7.16 -8.03
C GLU A 99 18.95 6.54 -7.01
N PRO A 100 19.06 5.24 -6.69
CA PRO A 100 18.16 4.59 -5.73
C PRO A 100 18.14 5.27 -4.35
N GLY A 101 19.29 5.77 -3.89
CA GLY A 101 19.39 6.50 -2.63
C GLY A 101 18.61 7.82 -2.62
N ASP A 102 18.58 8.53 -3.75
CA ASP A 102 17.80 9.77 -3.89
C ASP A 102 16.30 9.47 -4.00
N ALA A 103 15.92 8.38 -4.67
CA ALA A 103 14.54 7.92 -4.73
C ALA A 103 14.02 7.57 -3.32
N GLU A 104 14.84 6.86 -2.54
CA GLU A 104 14.53 6.54 -1.14
C GLU A 104 14.43 7.80 -0.28
N ALA A 105 15.38 8.72 -0.38
CA ALA A 105 15.34 9.98 0.37
C ALA A 105 14.08 10.78 0.02
N ARG A 106 13.69 10.81 -1.26
CA ARG A 106 12.46 11.46 -1.71
C ARG A 106 11.21 10.76 -1.16
N GLN A 107 11.18 9.43 -1.19
CA GLN A 107 10.07 8.68 -0.63
C GLN A 107 9.90 9.01 0.86
N LEU A 108 10.97 8.96 1.65
CA LEU A 108 10.93 9.29 3.08
C LEU A 108 10.45 10.72 3.32
N ALA A 109 10.96 11.70 2.55
CA ALA A 109 10.52 13.09 2.65
C ALA A 109 9.03 13.26 2.35
N ASP A 110 8.51 12.56 1.34
CA ASP A 110 7.08 12.58 1.03
C ASP A 110 6.26 11.97 2.19
N LEU A 111 6.71 10.85 2.78
CA LEU A 111 6.02 10.22 3.93
C LEU A 111 6.01 11.14 5.17
N ASP A 112 7.14 11.80 5.45
CA ASP A 112 7.22 12.79 6.52
C ASP A 112 6.31 14.00 6.24
N GLY A 113 6.12 14.35 4.96
CA GLY A 113 5.14 15.34 4.52
C GLY A 113 3.69 14.93 4.83
N LEU A 114 3.33 13.66 4.63
CA LEU A 114 2.01 13.14 4.99
C LEU A 114 1.76 13.22 6.50
N ASP A 115 2.75 12.84 7.31
CA ASP A 115 2.67 12.93 8.78
C ASP A 115 2.54 14.38 9.24
N ALA A 116 3.32 15.28 8.65
CA ALA A 116 3.26 16.70 8.96
C ALA A 116 1.88 17.29 8.60
N GLU A 117 1.29 16.88 7.48
CA GLU A 117 -0.06 17.29 7.10
C GLU A 117 -1.12 16.74 8.07
N ALA A 118 -1.04 15.46 8.46
CA ALA A 118 -1.94 14.87 9.42
C ALA A 118 -1.84 15.56 10.80
N ALA A 119 -0.63 15.86 11.26
CA ALA A 119 -0.38 16.61 12.49
C ALA A 119 -0.92 18.04 12.41
N ARG A 120 -0.75 18.71 11.26
CA ARG A 120 -1.32 20.04 10.99
C ARG A 120 -2.85 20.02 11.09
N LEU A 121 -3.52 19.06 10.46
CA LEU A 121 -4.99 18.94 10.54
C LEU A 121 -5.47 18.81 11.99
N ARG A 122 -4.79 18.01 12.81
CA ARG A 122 -5.11 17.86 14.24
C ARG A 122 -4.97 19.15 15.03
N ARG A 123 -3.87 19.86 14.81
CA ARG A 123 -3.57 21.12 15.52
C ARG A 123 -4.54 22.22 15.12
N ASP A 124 -4.80 22.36 13.82
CA ASP A 124 -5.55 23.49 13.26
C ASP A 124 -7.07 23.27 13.38
N GLN A 125 -7.55 22.03 13.46
CA GLN A 125 -8.98 21.68 13.50
C GLN A 125 -9.34 20.68 14.63
N PRO A 126 -8.99 20.94 15.90
CA PRO A 126 -9.14 19.97 16.99
C PRO A 126 -10.61 19.57 17.26
N ALA A 127 -11.58 20.44 16.94
CA ALA A 127 -13.00 20.13 17.09
C ALA A 127 -13.46 18.98 16.18
N GLU A 128 -12.85 18.84 15.00
CA GLU A 128 -13.19 17.79 14.04
C GLU A 128 -12.78 16.39 14.51
N PHE A 129 -11.78 16.29 15.39
CA PHE A 129 -11.28 15.04 15.96
C PHE A 129 -12.05 14.60 17.23
N ARG A 130 -13.01 15.42 17.68
CA ARG A 130 -13.98 15.01 18.72
C ARG A 130 -15.17 14.25 18.14
N LYS A 131 -15.35 14.30 16.81
CA LYS A 131 -16.39 13.56 16.09
C LYS A 131 -15.88 12.16 15.77
N PRO A 132 -16.76 11.15 15.64
CA PRO A 132 -16.39 9.86 15.05
C PRO A 132 -15.74 10.06 13.67
N VAL A 133 -14.67 9.31 13.35
CA VAL A 133 -13.88 9.47 12.10
C VAL A 133 -14.76 9.41 10.85
N GLY A 134 -15.75 8.51 10.83
CA GLY A 134 -16.69 8.37 9.72
C GLY A 134 -17.57 9.61 9.50
N GLN A 135 -17.72 10.49 10.48
CA GLN A 135 -18.56 11.69 10.44
C GLN A 135 -17.77 12.99 10.24
N SER A 136 -16.44 12.91 10.16
CA SER A 136 -15.56 14.07 9.99
C SER A 136 -14.65 13.88 8.77
N PRO A 137 -14.82 14.68 7.69
CA PRO A 137 -13.95 14.57 6.52
C PRO A 137 -12.49 14.89 6.87
N VAL A 138 -12.27 15.77 7.85
CA VAL A 138 -10.94 16.17 8.31
C VAL A 138 -10.26 15.05 9.11
N ALA A 139 -10.97 14.44 10.06
CA ALA A 139 -10.45 13.32 10.82
C ALA A 139 -10.18 12.11 9.92
N ARG A 140 -11.06 11.88 8.94
CA ARG A 140 -10.89 10.83 7.93
C ARG A 140 -9.65 11.06 7.07
N ARG A 141 -9.43 12.30 6.57
CA ARG A 141 -8.24 12.65 5.81
C ARG A 141 -6.97 12.44 6.62
N ALA A 142 -6.93 12.91 7.86
CA ALA A 142 -5.76 12.72 8.72
C ALA A 142 -5.46 11.24 8.97
N ALA A 143 -6.49 10.41 9.24
CA ALA A 143 -6.32 8.97 9.40
C ALA A 143 -5.82 8.29 8.12
N ALA A 144 -6.30 8.69 6.94
CA ALA A 144 -5.83 8.16 5.66
C ALA A 144 -4.36 8.50 5.39
N LEU A 145 -3.94 9.73 5.70
CA LEU A 145 -2.55 10.19 5.56
C LEU A 145 -1.60 9.39 6.46
N GLU A 146 -1.97 9.17 7.71
CA GLU A 146 -1.17 8.38 8.66
C GLU A 146 -1.11 6.92 8.27
N LEU A 147 -2.23 6.36 7.78
CA LEU A 147 -2.25 4.99 7.29
C LEU A 147 -1.27 4.85 6.12
N LEU A 148 -1.35 5.72 5.12
CA LEU A 148 -0.39 5.75 3.99
C LEU A 148 1.06 5.82 4.47
N ALA A 149 1.36 6.73 5.40
CA ALA A 149 2.70 6.92 5.93
C ALA A 149 3.22 5.69 6.69
N ARG A 150 2.37 5.08 7.52
CA ARG A 150 2.70 3.89 8.30
C ARG A 150 2.90 2.67 7.42
N GLU A 151 1.94 2.37 6.54
CA GLU A 151 1.98 1.15 5.72
C GLU A 151 3.18 1.16 4.76
N ALA A 152 3.50 2.31 4.15
CA ALA A 152 4.67 2.44 3.29
C ALA A 152 5.99 2.20 4.04
N ARG A 153 6.08 2.61 5.32
CA ARG A 153 7.25 2.33 6.17
C ARG A 153 7.33 0.87 6.57
N THR A 154 6.22 0.27 6.99
CA THR A 154 6.15 -1.16 7.34
C THR A 154 6.58 -2.03 6.17
N LEU A 155 6.03 -1.78 4.96
CA LEU A 155 6.42 -2.54 3.77
C LEU A 155 7.89 -2.35 3.41
N ARG A 156 8.45 -1.15 3.59
CA ARG A 156 9.88 -0.91 3.39
C ARG A 156 10.73 -1.73 4.36
N GLU A 157 10.38 -1.75 5.64
CA GLU A 157 11.10 -2.51 6.67
C GLU A 157 11.02 -4.02 6.42
N GLU A 158 9.82 -4.52 6.11
CA GLU A 158 9.59 -5.91 5.73
C GLU A 158 10.40 -6.27 4.48
N THR A 159 10.40 -5.42 3.46
CA THR A 159 11.14 -5.65 2.20
C THR A 159 12.65 -5.53 2.35
N ARG A 160 13.15 -4.76 3.33
CA ARG A 160 14.58 -4.74 3.68
C ARG A 160 14.99 -5.98 4.47
N GLY A 161 14.08 -6.57 5.24
CA GLY A 161 14.33 -7.73 6.10
C GLY A 161 14.13 -9.07 5.41
N SER A 162 13.12 -9.20 4.54
CA SER A 162 13.00 -10.30 3.60
C SER A 162 13.83 -9.94 2.39
N THR A 163 14.92 -10.66 2.13
CA THR A 163 15.63 -10.50 0.87
C THR A 163 14.61 -10.62 -0.25
N LEU A 164 14.37 -9.53 -0.98
CA LEU A 164 13.57 -9.57 -2.20
C LEU A 164 14.20 -10.57 -3.20
N GLU A 165 15.49 -10.87 -3.03
CA GLU A 165 16.17 -12.04 -3.57
C GLU A 165 15.46 -13.36 -3.24
N THR A 166 15.02 -13.62 -2.00
CA THR A 166 14.25 -14.82 -1.64
C THR A 166 12.91 -14.88 -2.36
N MET A 167 12.18 -13.76 -2.46
CA MET A 167 10.93 -13.71 -3.24
C MET A 167 11.18 -13.91 -4.75
N LEU A 168 12.23 -13.32 -5.30
CA LEU A 168 12.63 -13.47 -6.70
C LEU A 168 13.22 -14.86 -6.99
N GLU A 169 13.91 -15.46 -6.04
CA GLU A 169 14.44 -16.84 -6.11
C GLU A 169 13.30 -17.83 -6.11
N SER A 170 12.35 -17.73 -5.18
CA SER A 170 11.13 -18.54 -5.21
C SER A 170 10.38 -18.37 -6.54
N PHE A 171 10.24 -17.14 -7.04
CA PHE A 171 9.61 -16.90 -8.34
C PHE A 171 10.41 -17.51 -9.51
N ARG A 172 11.74 -17.40 -9.51
CA ARG A 172 12.60 -18.02 -10.53
C ARG A 172 12.52 -19.53 -10.47
N GLU A 173 12.54 -20.13 -9.28
CA GLU A 173 12.40 -21.57 -9.08
C GLU A 173 11.04 -22.07 -9.59
N GLU A 174 9.95 -21.40 -9.23
CA GLU A 174 8.59 -21.76 -9.65
C GLU A 174 8.37 -21.64 -11.17
N ASN A 175 9.08 -20.73 -11.84
CA ASN A 175 8.92 -20.49 -13.28
C ASN A 175 10.01 -21.10 -14.16
N SER A 176 11.14 -21.55 -13.59
CA SER A 176 12.24 -22.21 -14.34
C SER A 176 11.84 -23.54 -14.99
N GLY A 177 10.72 -24.14 -14.58
CA GLY A 177 10.14 -25.36 -15.17
C GLY A 177 9.01 -25.14 -16.17
N ARG A 178 8.59 -23.89 -16.44
CA ARG A 178 7.50 -23.60 -17.38
C ARG A 178 8.08 -23.11 -18.71
N GLU A 179 8.22 -24.03 -19.67
CA GLU A 179 8.39 -23.63 -21.07
C GLU A 179 7.14 -22.84 -21.50
N PHE A 180 7.29 -21.54 -21.76
CA PHE A 180 6.25 -20.76 -22.43
C PHE A 180 6.12 -21.29 -23.86
N LYS A 181 5.06 -22.07 -24.12
CA LYS A 181 4.62 -22.46 -25.47
C LYS A 181 3.72 -21.41 -26.07
#